data_AF-A0A949CD85-F1
#
_entry.id   AF-A0A949CD85-F1
#
_cell.length_a   1.000
_cell.length_b   1.000
_cell.length_c   1.000
_cell.angle_alpha   90.00
_cell.angle_beta   90.00
_cell.angle_gamma   90.00
#
_symmetry.space_group_name_H-M   'P 1'
#
loop_
_entity.id
_entity.type
_entity.pdbx_description
1 polymer ?
#
loop_
_entity_poly.entity_id
_entity_poly.type
_entity_poly.pdbx_seq_one_letter_code
_entity_poly.pdbx_strand_id
1 'polypeptide(L)'
;MNIQKLLIEYTKKLKQAKIPTPRLDAEILLSHILKKSREYIYTYPNYKLSKSIVARYALCVTRRIKGEPIAYITGHKEFYGLDFFVNKNVLVPRPETELMVDEALRITHNPANALQSGEGAQRITLIDVGTGSGCIIISLAKLLKNKIRNPKSEIRYLATDISKPALAIARKNAKLHKVDKQINPAPLGQSYNKNNVNDNINNNKKLPQRCGVKFLHGNLLEPIIKNKKFSLLTSNFLLLANLPYLTPAQIKSSPSIQREPKLALS
;
A
#
# COMPACT_ATOMS: atom_id res chain seq x y z
N MET A 1 36.53 3.30 7.42
CA MET A 1 35.58 2.30 7.96
C MET A 1 35.14 1.38 6.84
N ASN A 2 35.01 0.06 7.06
CA ASN A 2 34.38 -0.86 6.09
C ASN A 2 32.95 -1.25 6.55
N ILE A 3 32.19 -1.94 5.71
CA ILE A 3 30.81 -2.36 6.00
C ILE A 3 30.72 -3.13 7.32
N GLN A 4 31.56 -4.16 7.51
CA GLN A 4 31.53 -5.01 8.70
C GLN A 4 31.77 -4.23 9.99
N LYS A 5 32.83 -3.41 10.04
CA LYS A 5 33.16 -2.59 11.21
C LYS A 5 32.05 -1.60 11.53
N LEU A 6 31.48 -0.95 10.51
CA LEU A 6 30.38 -0.01 10.69
C LEU A 6 29.13 -0.70 11.25
N LEU A 7 28.78 -1.88 10.74
CA LEU A 7 27.63 -2.63 11.26
C LEU A 7 27.81 -3.09 12.70
N ILE A 8 29.00 -3.57 13.06
CA ILE A 8 29.30 -3.98 14.45
C ILE A 8 29.13 -2.79 15.40
N GLU A 9 29.73 -1.65 15.05
CA GLU A 9 29.66 -0.43 15.86
C GLU A 9 28.21 0.03 16.09
N TYR A 10 27.43 0.15 15.01
CA TYR A 10 26.07 0.69 15.11
C TYR A 10 25.04 -0.33 15.62
N THR A 11 25.27 -1.63 15.44
CA THR A 11 24.50 -2.67 16.14
C THR A 11 24.68 -2.53 17.65
N LYS A 12 25.91 -2.29 18.13
CA LYS A 12 26.18 -2.05 19.56
C LYS A 12 25.45 -0.81 20.07
N LYS A 13 25.49 0.31 19.33
CA LYS A 13 24.76 1.55 19.68
C LYS A 13 23.25 1.32 19.76
N LEU A 14 22.65 0.63 18.80
CA LEU A 14 21.23 0.29 18.79
C LEU A 14 20.86 -0.65 19.95
N LYS A 15 21.72 -1.62 20.27
CA LYS A 15 21.54 -2.52 21.41
C LYS A 15 21.57 -1.77 22.74
N GLN A 16 22.52 -0.84 22.92
CA GLN A 16 22.60 0.03 24.10
C GLN A 16 21.36 0.92 24.26
N ALA A 17 20.79 1.37 23.14
CA ALA A 17 19.53 2.11 23.10
C ALA A 17 18.26 1.23 23.26
N LYS A 18 18.42 -0.07 23.55
CA LYS A 18 17.32 -1.04 23.74
C LYS A 18 16.37 -1.11 22.53
N ILE A 19 16.90 -0.95 21.32
CA ILE A 19 16.12 -1.20 20.09
C ILE A 19 15.86 -2.71 19.97
N PRO A 20 14.61 -3.15 19.70
CA PRO A 20 14.26 -4.58 19.71
C PRO A 20 15.05 -5.43 18.70
N THR A 21 15.33 -4.86 17.53
CA THR A 21 15.92 -5.55 16.37
C THR A 21 17.23 -4.87 15.94
N PRO A 22 18.24 -4.74 16.82
CA PRO A 22 19.34 -3.80 16.61
C PRO A 22 20.20 -4.15 15.39
N ARG A 23 20.44 -5.45 15.14
CA ARG A 23 21.23 -5.90 13.98
C ARG A 23 20.48 -5.72 12.67
N LEU A 24 19.21 -6.12 12.65
CA LEU A 24 18.34 -5.98 11.48
C LEU A 24 18.14 -4.50 11.11
N ASP A 25 17.89 -3.64 12.10
CA ASP A 25 17.75 -2.20 11.89
C ASP A 25 19.04 -1.59 11.31
N ALA A 26 20.20 -1.97 11.83
CA ALA A 26 21.49 -1.53 11.29
C ALA A 26 21.66 -1.92 9.80
N GLU A 27 21.33 -3.17 9.45
CA GLU A 27 21.44 -3.68 8.09
C GLU A 27 20.46 -2.98 7.13
N ILE A 28 19.20 -2.81 7.53
CA ILE A 28 18.18 -2.13 6.72
C ILE A 28 18.59 -0.68 6.46
N LEU A 29 19.06 0.05 7.49
CA LEU A 29 19.49 1.43 7.33
C LEU A 29 20.73 1.55 6.43
N LEU A 30 21.67 0.61 6.53
CA LEU A 30 22.87 0.63 5.68
C LEU A 30 22.51 0.30 4.23
N SER A 31 21.65 -0.70 4.03
CA SER A 31 21.09 -1.08 2.72
C SER A 31 20.40 0.11 2.05
N HIS A 32 19.57 0.84 2.80
CA HIS A 32 18.92 2.07 2.35
C HIS A 32 19.92 3.17 1.92
N ILE A 33 20.94 3.44 2.73
CA ILE A 33 21.94 4.46 2.42
C ILE A 33 22.78 4.10 1.19
N LEU A 34 23.16 2.83 1.07
CA LEU A 34 23.94 2.32 -0.06
C LEU A 34 23.12 2.14 -1.34
N LYS A 35 21.77 2.11 -1.22
CA LYS A 35 20.85 1.70 -2.29
C LYS A 35 21.23 0.31 -2.83
N LYS A 36 21.55 -0.60 -1.92
CA LYS A 36 21.93 -1.99 -2.20
C LYS A 36 21.11 -2.92 -1.33
N SER A 37 20.95 -4.16 -1.77
CA SER A 37 20.22 -5.17 -1.00
C SER A 37 21.00 -5.57 0.27
N ARG A 38 20.35 -6.30 1.18
CA ARG A 38 21.04 -6.80 2.38
C ARG A 38 22.06 -7.88 2.03
N GLU A 39 21.82 -8.65 0.98
CA GLU A 39 22.74 -9.66 0.45
C GLU A 39 24.08 -9.03 0.06
N TYR A 40 24.06 -7.88 -0.62
CA TYR A 40 25.28 -7.13 -0.96
C TYR A 40 26.15 -6.81 0.27
N ILE A 41 25.52 -6.46 1.39
CA ILE A 41 26.23 -6.14 2.63
C ILE A 41 27.00 -7.38 3.14
N TYR A 42 26.40 -8.57 3.02
CA TYR A 42 27.04 -9.83 3.42
C TYR A 42 28.10 -10.30 2.42
N THR A 43 27.91 -10.06 1.13
CA THR A 43 28.87 -10.42 0.08
C THR A 43 30.14 -9.56 0.14
N TYR A 44 30.02 -8.29 0.54
CA TYR A 44 31.13 -7.33 0.50
C TYR A 44 31.46 -6.71 1.88
N PRO A 45 31.74 -7.52 2.92
CA PRO A 45 31.93 -7.02 4.29
C PRO A 45 33.14 -6.07 4.42
N ASN A 46 34.15 -6.26 3.56
CA ASN A 46 35.37 -5.47 3.53
C ASN A 46 35.30 -4.22 2.65
N TYR A 47 34.18 -3.98 1.97
CA TYR A 47 34.00 -2.80 1.12
C TYR A 47 34.17 -1.51 1.95
N LYS A 48 35.08 -0.65 1.50
CA LYS A 48 35.41 0.61 2.17
C LYS A 48 34.34 1.66 1.88
N LEU A 49 33.84 2.30 2.93
CA LEU A 49 32.79 3.31 2.84
C LEU A 49 33.40 4.72 2.88
N SER A 50 32.85 5.62 2.07
CA SER A 50 33.22 7.03 2.10
C SER A 50 32.78 7.68 3.42
N LYS A 51 33.45 8.78 3.79
CA LYS A 51 33.06 9.57 4.98
C LYS A 51 31.61 10.07 4.89
N SER A 52 31.14 10.44 3.69
CA SER A 52 29.77 10.91 3.47
C SER A 52 28.72 9.81 3.71
N ILE A 53 28.99 8.58 3.29
CA ILE A 53 28.11 7.42 3.57
C ILE A 53 28.04 7.17 5.07
N VAL A 54 29.18 7.15 5.75
CA VAL A 54 29.26 6.94 7.20
C VAL A 54 28.47 8.01 7.95
N ALA A 55 28.60 9.28 7.56
CA ALA A 55 27.86 10.39 8.19
C ALA A 55 26.34 10.29 7.99
N ARG A 56 25.89 9.96 6.76
CA ARG A 56 24.46 9.77 6.47
C ARG A 56 23.87 8.58 7.24
N TYR A 57 24.61 7.47 7.31
CA TYR A 57 24.22 6.30 8.06
C TYR A 57 24.10 6.59 9.57
N ALA A 58 25.08 7.33 10.12
CA ALA A 58 25.04 7.78 11.51
C ALA A 58 23.77 8.58 11.82
N LEU A 59 23.39 9.53 10.95
CA LEU A 59 22.16 10.33 11.10
C LEU A 59 20.90 9.44 11.13
N CYS A 60 20.81 8.46 10.23
CA CYS A 60 19.71 7.49 10.22
C CYS A 60 19.63 6.69 11.52
N VAL A 61 20.77 6.21 12.04
CA VAL A 61 20.78 5.48 13.31
C VAL A 61 20.42 6.38 14.49
N THR A 62 20.87 7.64 14.51
CA THR A 62 20.46 8.60 15.54
C THR A 62 18.95 8.82 15.53
N ARG A 63 18.32 8.94 14.35
CA ARG A 63 16.85 9.01 14.22
C ARG A 63 16.18 7.75 14.81
N ARG A 64 16.71 6.57 14.50
CA ARG A 64 16.19 5.29 15.02
C ARG A 64 16.31 5.19 16.54
N ILE A 65 17.44 5.60 17.10
CA ILE A 65 17.68 5.63 18.56
C ILE A 65 16.68 6.56 19.26
N LYS A 66 16.32 7.69 18.64
CA LYS A 66 15.28 8.60 19.13
C LYS A 66 13.85 8.02 19.03
N GLY A 67 13.72 6.79 18.54
CA GLY A 67 12.45 6.06 18.48
C GLY A 67 11.73 6.14 17.13
N GLU A 68 12.23 6.92 16.16
CA GLU A 68 11.56 7.08 14.87
C GLU A 68 11.47 5.73 14.13
N PRO A 69 10.26 5.26 13.73
CA PRO A 69 10.08 4.00 13.02
C PRO A 69 10.98 3.86 11.79
N ILE A 70 11.55 2.67 11.60
CA ILE A 70 12.50 2.42 10.51
C ILE A 70 11.90 2.72 9.13
N ALA A 71 10.61 2.43 8.95
CA ALA A 71 9.88 2.70 7.72
C ALA A 71 9.80 4.20 7.38
N TYR A 72 9.78 5.10 8.37
CA TYR A 72 9.82 6.55 8.11
C TYR A 72 11.24 7.05 7.83
N ILE A 73 12.25 6.38 8.39
CA ILE A 73 13.65 6.68 8.08
C ILE A 73 13.98 6.27 6.65
N THR A 74 13.54 5.08 6.22
CA THR A 74 13.72 4.58 4.86
C THR A 74 12.73 5.16 3.86
N GLY A 75 11.57 5.64 4.34
CA GLY A 75 10.46 6.20 3.56
C GLY A 75 9.53 5.15 2.93
N HIS A 76 9.71 3.87 3.24
CA HIS A 76 9.08 2.76 2.55
C HIS A 76 8.71 1.62 3.51
N LYS A 77 7.61 0.91 3.21
CA LYS A 77 7.13 -0.26 3.94
C LYS A 77 6.48 -1.25 2.99
N GLU A 78 6.95 -2.49 3.01
CA GLU A 78 6.27 -3.60 2.35
C GLU A 78 4.96 -3.95 3.07
N PHE A 79 3.91 -4.19 2.28
CA PHE A 79 2.62 -4.70 2.70
C PHE A 79 2.03 -5.57 1.58
N TYR A 80 1.67 -6.81 1.89
CA TYR A 80 1.11 -7.78 0.94
C TYR A 80 1.98 -7.95 -0.34
N GLY A 81 3.30 -8.01 -0.17
CA GLY A 81 4.27 -8.12 -1.27
C GLY A 81 4.40 -6.87 -2.16
N LEU A 82 3.80 -5.75 -1.78
CA LEU A 82 3.90 -4.46 -2.48
C LEU A 82 4.66 -3.45 -1.60
N ASP A 83 5.54 -2.67 -2.21
CA ASP A 83 6.28 -1.61 -1.51
C ASP A 83 5.51 -0.27 -1.51
N PHE A 84 5.18 0.25 -0.33
CA PHE A 84 4.46 1.51 -0.18
C PHE A 84 5.36 2.61 0.35
N PHE A 85 5.29 3.80 -0.27
CA PHE A 85 5.88 5.00 0.31
C PHE A 85 5.10 5.42 1.56
N VAL A 86 5.82 5.70 2.64
CA VAL A 86 5.27 6.13 3.92
C VAL A 86 6.08 7.27 4.52
N ASN A 87 5.40 8.13 5.28
CA ASN A 87 6.05 9.17 6.08
C ASN A 87 5.19 9.46 7.31
N LYS A 88 5.57 10.50 8.07
CA LYS A 88 4.88 10.90 9.30
C LYS A 88 3.39 11.28 9.17
N ASN A 89 2.85 11.34 7.95
CA ASN A 89 1.45 11.71 7.69
C ASN A 89 0.50 10.50 7.59
N VAL A 90 1.03 9.27 7.67
CA VAL A 90 0.26 8.02 7.60
C VAL A 90 0.77 7.04 8.64
N LEU A 91 -0.06 6.09 9.06
CA LEU A 91 0.40 4.96 9.87
C LEU A 91 1.25 4.02 9.02
N VAL A 92 2.26 3.40 9.65
CA VAL A 92 3.03 2.33 9.00
C VAL A 92 2.11 1.12 8.82
N PRO A 93 1.94 0.59 7.59
CA PRO A 93 1.20 -0.65 7.36
C PRO A 93 1.70 -1.78 8.27
N ARG A 94 0.76 -2.46 8.94
CA ARG A 94 1.06 -3.53 9.89
C ARG A 94 0.79 -4.91 9.26
N PRO A 95 1.60 -5.95 9.53
CA PRO A 95 1.37 -7.29 8.98
C PRO A 95 -0.03 -7.84 9.31
N GLU A 96 -0.56 -7.58 10.49
CA GLU A 96 -1.89 -8.05 10.91
C GLU A 96 -3.01 -7.46 10.04
N THR A 97 -2.76 -6.29 9.43
CA THR A 97 -3.70 -5.63 8.50
C THR A 97 -3.84 -6.42 7.17
N GLU A 98 -2.90 -7.30 6.85
CA GLU A 98 -2.97 -8.14 5.64
C GLU A 98 -4.14 -9.12 5.69
N LEU A 99 -4.57 -9.55 6.88
CA LEU A 99 -5.73 -10.43 7.06
C LEU A 99 -7.04 -9.80 6.54
N MET A 100 -7.17 -8.47 6.57
CA MET A 100 -8.33 -7.79 5.97
C MET A 100 -8.32 -7.86 4.44
N VAL A 101 -7.13 -7.90 3.82
CA VAL A 101 -7.03 -8.10 2.37
C VAL A 101 -7.47 -9.52 2.04
N ASP A 102 -7.02 -10.52 2.80
CA ASP A 102 -7.40 -11.92 2.60
C ASP A 102 -8.92 -12.11 2.73
N GLU A 103 -9.53 -11.55 3.77
CA GLU A 103 -10.97 -11.67 3.99
C GLU A 103 -11.77 -10.93 2.90
N ALA A 104 -11.32 -9.75 2.48
CA ALA A 104 -11.93 -9.03 1.37
C ALA A 104 -11.84 -9.81 0.05
N LEU A 105 -10.73 -10.49 -0.21
CA LEU A 105 -10.60 -11.39 -1.35
C LEU A 105 -11.58 -12.56 -1.22
N ARG A 106 -11.67 -13.20 -0.06
CA ARG A 106 -12.61 -14.31 0.17
C ARG A 106 -14.06 -13.90 -0.11
N ILE A 107 -14.49 -12.74 0.41
CA ILE A 107 -15.84 -12.20 0.20
C ILE A 107 -16.09 -11.89 -1.28
N THR A 108 -15.13 -11.28 -1.97
CA THR A 108 -15.25 -10.91 -3.39
C THR A 108 -15.20 -12.12 -4.34
N HIS A 109 -14.67 -13.26 -3.90
CA HIS A 109 -14.59 -14.50 -4.69
C HIS A 109 -15.72 -15.50 -4.38
N ASN A 110 -16.45 -15.33 -3.28
CA ASN A 110 -17.52 -16.25 -2.89
C ASN A 110 -18.59 -16.33 -3.99
N PRO A 111 -18.95 -17.51 -4.54
CA PRO A 111 -19.94 -17.71 -5.62
C PRO A 111 -21.27 -16.97 -5.45
N ALA A 112 -21.76 -16.83 -4.22
CA ALA A 112 -22.99 -16.08 -3.90
C ALA A 112 -22.85 -14.55 -4.12
N ASN A 113 -21.62 -14.05 -4.02
CA ASN A 113 -21.21 -12.66 -4.28
C ASN A 113 -20.34 -12.53 -5.54
N ALA A 114 -20.06 -13.65 -6.21
CA ALA A 114 -18.98 -13.74 -7.17
C ALA A 114 -19.45 -13.21 -8.50
N LEU A 115 -18.56 -12.40 -9.08
CA LEU A 115 -18.55 -11.91 -10.45
C LEU A 115 -18.45 -13.04 -11.51
N GLN A 116 -18.83 -14.28 -11.16
CA GLN A 116 -18.56 -15.51 -11.91
C GLN A 116 -19.80 -16.38 -12.20
N SER A 117 -20.95 -16.18 -11.55
CA SER A 117 -22.09 -17.10 -11.68
C SER A 117 -23.44 -16.37 -11.74
N GLY A 118 -23.80 -15.89 -12.92
CA GLY A 118 -25.12 -15.33 -13.25
C GLY A 118 -25.10 -14.50 -14.53
N GLU A 119 -26.19 -14.55 -15.32
CA GLU A 119 -26.35 -13.77 -16.56
C GLU A 119 -26.43 -12.25 -16.33
N GLY A 120 -26.58 -11.82 -15.07
CA GLY A 120 -26.69 -10.42 -14.65
C GLY A 120 -25.35 -9.70 -14.46
N ALA A 121 -25.34 -8.39 -14.72
CA ALA A 121 -24.21 -7.51 -14.44
C ALA A 121 -24.01 -7.33 -12.92
N GLN A 122 -22.87 -7.76 -12.38
CA GLN A 122 -22.56 -7.55 -10.95
C GLN A 122 -21.61 -6.38 -10.74
N ARG A 123 -21.97 -5.52 -9.79
CA ARG A 123 -21.17 -4.35 -9.39
C ARG A 123 -20.82 -4.47 -7.91
N ILE A 124 -19.52 -4.55 -7.62
CA ILE A 124 -19.00 -4.52 -6.26
C ILE A 124 -18.30 -3.18 -6.04
N THR A 125 -18.60 -2.52 -4.93
CA THR A 125 -17.89 -1.32 -4.48
C THR A 125 -17.09 -1.63 -3.23
N LEU A 126 -15.76 -1.61 -3.34
CA LEU A 126 -14.86 -1.71 -2.20
C LEU A 126 -14.60 -0.30 -1.67
N ILE A 127 -14.83 -0.09 -0.38
CA ILE A 127 -14.68 1.20 0.29
C ILE A 127 -13.68 1.05 1.42
N ASP A 128 -12.55 1.76 1.34
CA ASP A 128 -11.53 1.82 2.39
C ASP A 128 -11.64 3.14 3.17
N VAL A 129 -11.93 3.07 4.46
CA VAL A 129 -12.15 4.21 5.35
C VAL A 129 -10.95 4.42 6.26
N GLY A 130 -10.41 5.64 6.23
CA GLY A 130 -9.12 5.93 6.86
C GLY A 130 -7.98 5.28 6.08
N THR A 131 -7.98 5.46 4.76
CA THR A 131 -7.10 4.72 3.84
C THR A 131 -5.60 4.93 4.14
N GLY A 132 -5.21 6.04 4.78
CA GLY A 132 -3.84 6.32 5.18
C GLY A 132 -2.88 6.28 3.98
N SER A 133 -1.99 5.30 3.96
CA SER A 133 -1.05 5.06 2.85
C SER A 133 -1.70 4.47 1.59
N GLY A 134 -2.97 4.06 1.67
CA GLY A 134 -3.71 3.34 0.64
C GLY A 134 -3.43 1.84 0.58
N CYS A 135 -2.68 1.28 1.54
CA CYS A 135 -2.13 -0.07 1.44
C CYS A 135 -3.18 -1.16 1.20
N ILE A 136 -4.33 -1.11 1.88
CA ILE A 136 -5.40 -2.10 1.74
C ILE A 136 -6.05 -2.01 0.34
N ILE A 137 -6.62 -0.84 0.00
CA ILE A 137 -7.39 -0.68 -1.24
C ILE A 137 -6.52 -0.84 -2.50
N ILE A 138 -5.25 -0.43 -2.44
CA ILE A 138 -4.31 -0.56 -3.56
C ILE A 138 -3.91 -2.02 -3.77
N SER A 139 -3.64 -2.76 -2.69
CA SER A 139 -3.37 -4.21 -2.78
C SER A 139 -4.56 -4.95 -3.38
N LEU A 140 -5.78 -4.66 -2.92
CA LEU A 140 -7.00 -5.23 -3.50
C LEU A 140 -7.17 -4.87 -4.98
N ALA A 141 -6.98 -3.61 -5.36
CA ALA A 141 -7.05 -3.19 -6.75
C ALA A 141 -6.01 -3.93 -7.61
N LYS A 142 -4.82 -4.20 -7.08
CA LYS A 142 -3.77 -4.92 -7.79
C LYS A 142 -4.11 -6.39 -8.02
N LEU A 143 -4.61 -7.06 -7.00
CA LEU A 143 -4.92 -8.49 -7.01
C LEU A 143 -6.17 -8.82 -7.83
N LEU A 144 -7.14 -7.91 -7.86
CA LEU A 144 -8.42 -8.09 -8.54
C LEU A 144 -8.42 -7.62 -10.01
N LYS A 145 -7.40 -6.86 -10.45
CA LYS A 145 -7.26 -6.24 -11.79
C LYS A 145 -7.44 -7.18 -12.99
N ASN A 146 -7.30 -8.49 -12.81
CA ASN A 146 -7.47 -9.48 -13.89
C ASN A 146 -8.43 -10.61 -13.53
N LYS A 147 -9.19 -10.48 -12.43
CA LYS A 147 -10.05 -11.57 -11.95
C LYS A 147 -11.51 -11.46 -12.42
N ILE A 148 -11.89 -10.31 -12.97
CA ILE A 148 -13.21 -10.13 -13.57
C ILE A 148 -13.24 -10.83 -14.94
N ARG A 149 -13.98 -11.94 -15.02
CA ARG A 149 -14.18 -12.71 -16.27
C ARG A 149 -15.41 -12.26 -17.06
N ASN A 150 -16.47 -11.84 -16.36
CA ASN A 150 -17.68 -11.33 -17.00
C ASN A 150 -17.48 -9.86 -17.41
N PRO A 151 -17.53 -9.50 -18.70
CA PRO A 151 -17.34 -8.13 -19.16
C PRO A 151 -18.43 -7.15 -18.70
N LYS A 152 -19.58 -7.65 -18.23
CA LYS A 152 -20.65 -6.85 -17.63
C LYS A 152 -20.42 -6.53 -16.15
N SER A 153 -19.40 -7.14 -15.53
CA SER A 153 -19.08 -6.96 -14.13
C SER A 153 -18.06 -5.85 -13.90
N GLU A 154 -18.22 -5.10 -12.82
CA GLU A 154 -17.37 -3.95 -12.47
C GLU A 154 -17.00 -3.99 -10.98
N ILE A 155 -15.73 -3.79 -10.65
CA ILE A 155 -15.30 -3.49 -9.29
C ILE A 155 -14.93 -2.01 -9.22
N ARG A 156 -15.52 -1.30 -8.27
CA ARG A 156 -15.20 0.09 -7.96
C ARG A 156 -14.38 0.13 -6.68
N TYR A 157 -13.32 0.92 -6.69
CA TYR A 157 -12.44 1.10 -5.54
C TYR A 157 -12.54 2.55 -5.06
N LEU A 158 -13.08 2.73 -3.86
CA LEU A 158 -13.22 4.02 -3.21
C LEU A 158 -12.35 4.01 -1.94
N ALA A 159 -11.66 5.11 -1.70
CA ALA A 159 -10.90 5.31 -0.48
C ALA A 159 -11.19 6.69 0.08
N THR A 160 -11.36 6.78 1.39
CA THR A 160 -11.68 8.00 2.12
C THR A 160 -10.66 8.23 3.23
N ASP A 161 -10.34 9.49 3.46
CA ASP A 161 -9.53 9.91 4.60
C ASP A 161 -9.83 11.37 4.94
N ILE A 162 -9.80 11.69 6.23
CA ILE A 162 -9.94 13.06 6.71
C ILE A 162 -8.65 13.86 6.46
N SER A 163 -7.50 13.19 6.40
CA SER A 163 -6.19 13.82 6.24
C SER A 163 -5.85 14.03 4.75
N LYS A 164 -5.83 15.29 4.29
CA LYS A 164 -5.32 15.63 2.94
C LYS A 164 -3.87 15.14 2.73
N PRO A 165 -2.95 15.30 3.70
CA PRO A 165 -1.61 14.72 3.60
C PRO A 165 -1.60 13.20 3.41
N ALA A 166 -2.45 12.45 4.13
CA ALA A 166 -2.58 11.00 3.94
C ALA A 166 -3.05 10.66 2.52
N LEU A 167 -4.09 11.32 2.02
CA LEU A 167 -4.56 11.12 0.63
C LEU A 167 -3.50 11.46 -0.42
N ALA A 168 -2.59 12.41 -0.16
CA ALA A 168 -1.48 12.68 -1.06
C ALA A 168 -0.50 11.49 -1.11
N ILE A 169 -0.24 10.84 0.04
CA ILE A 169 0.54 9.60 0.11
C ILE A 169 -0.18 8.46 -0.61
N ALA A 170 -1.46 8.25 -0.33
CA ALA A 170 -2.25 7.21 -0.97
C ALA A 170 -2.28 7.35 -2.51
N ARG A 171 -2.46 8.58 -3.03
CA ARG A 171 -2.37 8.84 -4.48
C ARG A 171 -0.98 8.59 -5.05
N LYS A 172 0.09 8.91 -4.31
CA LYS A 172 1.46 8.60 -4.72
C LYS A 172 1.68 7.09 -4.83
N ASN A 173 1.18 6.32 -3.88
CA ASN A 173 1.25 4.86 -3.90
C ASN A 173 0.38 4.26 -5.01
N ALA A 174 -0.82 4.81 -5.26
CA ALA A 174 -1.68 4.34 -6.34
C ALA A 174 -1.00 4.50 -7.71
N LYS A 175 -0.28 5.63 -7.91
CA LYS A 175 0.58 5.85 -9.10
C LYS A 175 1.72 4.84 -9.16
N LEU A 176 2.43 4.63 -8.04
CA LEU A 176 3.53 3.66 -7.94
C LEU A 176 3.10 2.25 -8.39
N HIS A 177 1.90 1.81 -7.99
CA HIS A 177 1.39 0.48 -8.32
C HIS A 177 0.53 0.41 -9.59
N LYS A 178 0.35 1.55 -10.28
CA LYS A 178 -0.42 1.69 -11.54
C LYS A 178 -1.90 1.30 -11.38
N VAL A 179 -2.51 1.79 -10.30
CA VAL A 179 -3.94 1.66 -9.97
C VAL A 179 -4.61 3.03 -9.77
N ASP A 180 -3.97 4.13 -10.17
CA ASP A 180 -4.50 5.49 -10.11
C ASP A 180 -5.41 5.83 -11.30
N LYS A 181 -5.15 5.24 -12.46
CA LYS A 181 -5.90 5.54 -13.70
C LYS A 181 -7.05 4.56 -13.91
N GLN A 182 -8.24 5.11 -14.15
CA GLN A 182 -9.32 4.37 -14.79
C GLN A 182 -8.97 4.21 -16.27
N ILE A 183 -8.88 2.97 -16.76
CA ILE A 183 -8.83 2.72 -18.19
C ILE A 183 -10.29 2.61 -18.63
N ASN A 184 -10.75 3.53 -19.46
CA ASN A 184 -12.09 3.42 -20.04
C ASN A 184 -12.13 2.18 -20.95
N PRO A 185 -13.17 1.33 -20.84
CA PRO A 185 -13.43 0.34 -21.86
C PRO A 185 -13.52 1.04 -23.22
N ALA A 186 -12.81 0.52 -24.22
CA ALA A 186 -13.02 0.92 -25.60
C ALA A 186 -14.52 0.75 -25.90
N PRO A 187 -15.15 1.66 -26.66
CA PRO A 187 -16.57 1.57 -26.93
C PRO A 187 -16.90 0.20 -27.51
N LEU A 188 -17.79 -0.54 -26.81
CA LEU A 188 -18.41 -1.75 -27.33
C LEU A 188 -19.29 -1.32 -28.51
N GLY A 189 -18.78 -1.42 -29.73
CA GLY A 189 -19.56 -1.07 -30.92
C GLY A 189 -18.80 -0.47 -32.10
N GLN A 190 -17.57 -0.93 -32.40
CA GLN A 190 -17.11 -0.86 -33.78
C GLN A 190 -17.11 -2.27 -34.35
N SER A 191 -18.04 -2.51 -35.27
CA SER A 191 -18.15 -3.74 -36.04
C SER A 191 -16.79 -4.07 -36.64
N TYR A 192 -16.14 -5.10 -36.10
CA TYR A 192 -14.99 -5.72 -36.72
C TYR A 192 -15.47 -6.35 -38.02
N ASN A 193 -15.16 -5.72 -39.15
CA ASN A 193 -15.49 -6.24 -40.46
C ASN A 193 -14.62 -7.49 -40.69
N LYS A 194 -15.24 -8.67 -40.69
CA LYS A 194 -14.57 -9.99 -40.70
C LYS A 194 -14.01 -10.42 -42.07
N ASN A 195 -13.86 -9.48 -43.01
CA ASN A 195 -13.54 -9.77 -44.41
C ASN A 195 -12.13 -9.32 -44.83
N ASN A 196 -11.14 -9.41 -43.94
CA ASN A 196 -9.74 -9.47 -44.36
C ASN A 196 -9.06 -10.63 -43.64
N VAL A 197 -9.07 -11.78 -44.30
CA VAL A 197 -8.28 -12.96 -43.95
C VAL A 197 -6.85 -12.63 -44.33
N ASN A 198 -6.06 -12.07 -43.40
CA ASN A 198 -4.59 -12.17 -43.33
C ASN A 198 -4.03 -11.29 -42.20
N ASP A 199 -4.38 -11.58 -40.95
CA ASP A 199 -3.61 -11.12 -39.79
C ASP A 199 -3.65 -12.19 -38.68
N ASN A 200 -2.87 -13.25 -38.89
CA ASN A 200 -2.38 -14.07 -37.80
C ASN A 200 -1.29 -13.26 -37.09
N ILE A 201 -1.53 -12.89 -35.83
CA ILE A 201 -0.61 -12.93 -34.67
C ILE A 201 -1.20 -12.07 -33.52
N ASN A 202 -1.47 -12.72 -32.38
CA ASN A 202 -1.74 -12.17 -31.04
C ASN A 202 -3.08 -11.47 -30.74
N ASN A 203 -4.19 -12.25 -30.76
CA ASN A 203 -5.46 -11.84 -30.15
C ASN A 203 -5.55 -12.13 -28.64
N ASN A 204 -4.75 -11.43 -27.84
CA ASN A 204 -4.97 -11.27 -26.39
C ASN A 204 -5.27 -9.80 -26.05
N LYS A 205 -6.24 -9.18 -26.76
CA LYS A 205 -6.73 -7.84 -26.41
C LYS A 205 -7.56 -7.91 -25.12
N LYS A 206 -6.91 -7.67 -23.98
CA LYS A 206 -7.55 -7.47 -22.67
C LYS A 206 -8.59 -6.34 -22.77
N LEU A 207 -9.84 -6.62 -22.41
CA LEU A 207 -10.86 -5.59 -22.27
C LEU A 207 -10.46 -4.60 -21.17
N PRO A 208 -10.75 -3.29 -21.32
CA PRO A 208 -10.30 -2.32 -20.33
C PRO A 208 -11.23 -2.31 -19.12
N GLN A 209 -10.69 -2.67 -17.96
CA GLN A 209 -11.37 -2.60 -16.68
C GLN A 209 -11.17 -1.20 -16.05
N ARG A 210 -12.23 -0.65 -15.46
CA ARG A 210 -12.20 0.59 -14.66
C ARG A 210 -11.49 0.35 -13.32
N CYS A 211 -10.16 0.21 -13.35
CA CYS A 211 -9.34 -0.18 -12.19
C CYS A 211 -8.74 0.98 -11.39
N GLY A 212 -9.19 2.22 -11.59
CA GLY A 212 -8.64 3.38 -10.90
C GLY A 212 -9.24 3.58 -9.51
N VAL A 213 -8.42 3.57 -8.46
CA VAL A 213 -8.83 3.89 -7.08
C VAL A 213 -9.18 5.37 -6.98
N LYS A 214 -10.39 5.66 -6.49
CA LYS A 214 -10.87 7.02 -6.30
C LYS A 214 -10.75 7.44 -4.83
N PHE A 215 -9.86 8.41 -4.60
CA PHE A 215 -9.56 8.98 -3.29
C PHE A 215 -10.40 10.22 -3.00
N LEU A 216 -11.21 10.16 -1.95
CA LEU A 216 -12.13 11.20 -1.53
C LEU A 216 -11.70 11.76 -0.17
N HIS A 217 -11.78 13.08 -0.02
CA HIS A 217 -11.50 13.74 1.25
C HIS A 217 -12.79 13.97 2.02
N GLY A 218 -12.79 13.62 3.30
CA GLY A 218 -13.85 13.93 4.25
C GLY A 218 -13.97 12.87 5.34
N ASN A 219 -15.00 13.00 6.17
CA ASN A 219 -15.16 12.17 7.34
C ASN A 219 -15.87 10.85 7.00
N LEU A 220 -15.24 9.72 7.32
CA LEU A 220 -15.79 8.38 7.11
C LEU A 220 -16.43 8.23 5.71
N LEU A 221 -17.72 7.90 5.65
CA LEU A 221 -18.49 7.68 4.43
C LEU A 221 -19.17 8.93 3.87
N GLU A 222 -19.10 10.07 4.56
CA GLU A 222 -19.75 11.33 4.16
C GLU A 222 -19.47 11.71 2.69
N PRO A 223 -18.23 11.62 2.17
CA PRO A 223 -17.94 11.98 0.76
C PRO A 223 -18.61 11.07 -0.26
N ILE A 224 -18.97 9.85 0.14
CA ILE A 224 -19.60 8.85 -0.70
C ILE A 224 -21.11 9.05 -0.67
N ILE A 225 -21.70 9.16 0.52
CA ILE A 225 -23.15 9.31 0.72
C ILE A 225 -23.68 10.59 0.06
N LYS A 226 -22.97 11.72 0.20
CA LYS A 226 -23.40 13.01 -0.38
C LYS A 226 -23.29 13.06 -1.91
N ASN A 227 -22.58 12.13 -2.52
CA ASN A 227 -22.29 12.17 -3.95
C ASN A 227 -23.26 11.27 -4.73
N LYS A 228 -24.25 11.90 -5.38
CA LYS A 228 -25.26 11.24 -6.22
C LYS A 228 -24.67 10.32 -7.31
N LYS A 229 -23.38 10.48 -7.69
CA LYS A 229 -22.68 9.60 -8.65
C LYS A 229 -22.36 8.21 -8.07
N PHE A 230 -22.33 8.06 -6.74
CA PHE A 230 -22.18 6.79 -6.06
C PHE A 230 -23.54 6.35 -5.50
N SER A 231 -24.50 6.04 -6.38
CA SER A 231 -25.75 5.41 -5.94
C SER A 231 -25.42 4.07 -5.26
N LEU A 232 -25.49 4.05 -3.93
CA LEU A 232 -25.26 2.86 -3.09
C LEU A 232 -26.41 1.85 -3.17
N LEU A 233 -27.54 2.24 -3.78
CA LEU A 233 -28.80 1.49 -3.78
C LEU A 233 -28.83 0.29 -4.76
N THR A 234 -27.84 0.14 -5.64
CA THR A 234 -27.85 -0.90 -6.69
C THR A 234 -26.55 -1.70 -6.80
N SER A 235 -25.68 -1.65 -5.78
CA SER A 235 -24.37 -2.34 -5.80
C SER A 235 -24.10 -3.02 -4.46
N ASN A 236 -23.49 -4.20 -4.49
CA ASN A 236 -22.94 -4.82 -3.28
C ASN A 236 -21.73 -3.99 -2.82
N PHE A 237 -21.67 -3.62 -1.56
CA PHE A 237 -20.54 -2.87 -1.00
C PHE A 237 -19.82 -3.69 0.05
N LEU A 238 -18.49 -3.60 0.05
CA LEU A 238 -17.65 -4.10 1.12
C LEU A 238 -16.91 -2.92 1.73
N LEU A 239 -17.17 -2.70 3.01
CA LEU A 239 -16.55 -1.65 3.80
C LEU A 239 -15.33 -2.22 4.53
N LEU A 240 -14.18 -1.58 4.34
CA LEU A 240 -12.90 -1.87 4.97
C LEU A 240 -12.57 -0.67 5.84
N ALA A 241 -12.41 -0.89 7.14
CA ALA A 241 -12.12 0.18 8.08
C ALA A 241 -11.14 -0.32 9.14
N ASN A 242 -9.86 0.03 8.96
CA ASN A 242 -8.81 -0.24 9.95
C ASN A 242 -8.47 1.05 10.70
N LEU A 243 -9.49 1.64 11.33
CA LEU A 243 -9.32 2.88 12.06
C LEU A 243 -8.53 2.61 13.36
N PRO A 244 -7.56 3.45 13.73
CA PRO A 244 -6.86 3.32 15.00
C PRO A 244 -7.82 3.66 16.15
N TYR A 245 -8.56 2.67 16.65
CA TYR A 245 -9.40 2.82 17.84
C TYR A 245 -8.55 2.70 19.10
N LEU A 246 -7.67 3.68 19.30
CA LEU A 246 -6.82 3.72 20.48
C LEU A 246 -7.28 4.86 21.37
N THR A 247 -7.82 4.49 22.52
CA THR A 247 -8.10 5.46 23.59
C THR A 247 -6.79 6.15 24.01
N PRO A 248 -6.84 7.39 24.53
CA PRO A 248 -5.65 8.07 25.05
C PRO A 248 -4.85 7.24 26.07
N ALA A 249 -5.53 6.37 26.83
CA ALA A 249 -4.89 5.42 27.74
C ALA A 249 -4.11 4.31 27.00
N GLN A 250 -4.67 3.74 25.93
CA GLN A 250 -4.00 2.74 25.09
C GLN A 250 -2.81 3.33 24.29
N ILE A 251 -2.91 4.59 23.86
CA ILE A 251 -1.79 5.32 23.25
C ILE A 251 -0.64 5.48 24.26
N LYS A 252 -0.96 5.73 25.54
CA LYS A 252 0.03 5.85 26.61
C LYS A 252 0.61 4.51 27.05
N SER A 253 -0.11 3.39 26.95
CA SER A 253 0.36 2.09 27.44
C SER A 253 1.11 1.26 26.40
N SER A 254 0.98 1.54 25.10
CA SER A 254 1.64 0.77 24.04
C SER A 254 2.93 1.43 23.51
N PRO A 255 4.12 0.85 23.77
CA PRO A 255 5.40 1.43 23.35
C PRO A 255 5.56 1.59 21.83
N SER A 256 4.88 0.76 21.03
CA SER A 256 4.90 0.83 19.56
C SER A 256 4.08 2.00 19.03
N ILE A 257 2.98 2.34 19.69
CA ILE A 257 2.07 3.43 19.33
C ILE A 257 2.61 4.79 19.80
N GLN A 258 3.27 4.85 20.96
CA GLN A 258 3.87 6.11 21.47
C GLN A 258 4.85 6.76 20.48
N ARG A 259 5.44 5.96 19.60
CA ARG A 259 6.44 6.37 18.61
C ARG A 259 5.84 6.59 17.22
N GLU A 260 4.55 6.35 17.03
CA GLU A 260 3.82 6.69 15.82
C GLU A 260 3.47 8.19 15.81
N PRO A 261 3.41 8.81 14.62
CA PRO A 261 3.08 10.21 14.48
C PRO A 261 1.63 10.44 14.89
N LYS A 262 1.43 11.30 15.91
CA LYS A 262 0.09 11.65 16.43
C LYS A 262 -0.87 12.17 15.35
N LEU A 263 -0.35 12.82 14.31
CA LEU A 263 -1.14 13.30 13.16
C LEU A 263 -1.77 12.18 12.32
N ALA A 264 -1.25 10.95 12.40
CA ALA A 264 -1.83 9.79 11.73
C ALA A 264 -2.81 9.01 12.63
N LEU A 265 -2.96 9.43 13.89
CA LEU A 265 -3.86 8.85 14.88
C LEU A 265 -5.07 9.77 15.18
N SER A 266 -5.15 10.94 14.54
CA SER A 266 -6.17 11.99 14.71
C SER A 266 -6.93 12.24 13.42
#